data_AF-A0AAX0B439-F1
#
_entry.id   AF-A0AAX0B439-F1
#
_cell.length_a   1.000
_cell.length_b   1.000
_cell.length_c   1.000
_cell.angle_alpha   90.00
_cell.angle_beta   90.00
_cell.angle_gamma   90.00
#
_symmetry.space_group_name_H-M   'P 1'
#
loop_
_entity.id
_entity.type
_entity.pdbx_description
1 polymer ?
#
loop_
_entity_poly.entity_id
_entity_poly.type
_entity_poly.pdbx_seq_one_letter_code
_entity_poly.pdbx_strand_id
1 'polypeptide(L)' 'MKKYLSYEDQFKDILNQEEISRIENNEVREIRWKYWNLAHKAFIDERNILDAELGKVLDELRLEEQKELAPYRKMKI' A
#
# COMPACT_ATOMS: atom_id res chain seq x y z
N MET A 1 21.95 -8.91 3.59
CA MET A 1 20.94 -8.42 2.64
C MET A 1 19.59 -9.00 3.02
N LYS A 2 18.56 -8.17 3.26
CA LYS A 2 17.18 -8.69 3.32
C LYS A 2 16.77 -9.07 1.89
N LYS A 3 16.34 -10.31 1.67
CA LYS A 3 15.88 -10.77 0.34
C LYS A 3 14.65 -9.97 -0.08
N TYR A 4 14.54 -9.60 -1.35
CA TYR A 4 13.30 -9.03 -1.88
C TYR A 4 12.12 -9.99 -1.71
N LEU A 5 10.90 -9.45 -1.73
CA LEU A 5 9.67 -10.23 -1.82
C LEU A 5 9.56 -10.90 -3.19
N SER A 6 8.85 -12.03 -3.27
CA SER A 6 8.48 -12.59 -4.57
C SER A 6 7.60 -11.59 -5.34
N TYR A 7 7.57 -11.68 -6.67
CA TYR A 7 6.75 -10.79 -7.49
C TYR A 7 5.29 -10.76 -7.01
N GLU A 8 4.69 -11.94 -6.78
CA GLU A 8 3.31 -12.04 -6.29
C GLU A 8 3.13 -11.41 -4.89
N ASP A 9 4.12 -11.59 -4.00
CA ASP A 9 4.07 -11.01 -2.66
C ASP A 9 4.14 -9.47 -2.70
N GLN A 10 4.83 -8.87 -3.68
CA GLN A 10 4.92 -7.41 -3.84
C GLN A 10 3.56 -6.77 -4.14
N PHE A 11 2.59 -7.56 -4.65
CA PHE A 11 1.26 -7.08 -5.05
C PHE A 11 0.11 -7.60 -4.17
N LYS A 12 0.41 -8.22 -3.02
CA LYS A 12 -0.60 -8.58 -2.02
C LYS A 12 -1.38 -7.35 -1.56
N ASP A 13 -2.63 -7.59 -1.15
CA ASP A 13 -3.57 -6.52 -0.81
C ASP A 13 -3.03 -5.62 0.32
N ILE A 14 -2.44 -6.23 1.35
CA ILE A 14 -1.86 -5.53 2.50
C ILE A 14 -0.40 -5.98 2.68
N LEU A 15 0.50 -5.01 2.85
CA LEU A 15 1.90 -5.21 3.24
C LEU A 15 2.23 -4.32 4.44
N ASN A 16 3.03 -4.85 5.37
CA ASN A 16 3.58 -4.06 6.47
C ASN A 16 4.84 -3.29 6.03
N GLN A 17 5.35 -2.40 6.88
CA GLN A 17 6.54 -1.58 6.59
C GLN A 17 7.78 -2.40 6.21
N GLU A 18 8.01 -3.54 6.85
CA GLU A 18 9.14 -4.41 6.54
C GLU A 18 8.98 -5.05 5.16
N GLU A 19 7.78 -5.52 4.83
CA GLU A 19 7.47 -6.07 3.52
C GLU A 19 7.59 -5.02 2.42
N ILE A 20 7.08 -3.80 2.64
CA ILE A 20 7.23 -2.68 1.70
C ILE A 20 8.73 -2.39 1.46
N SER A 21 9.55 -2.36 2.50
CA SER A 21 11.00 -2.15 2.36
C SER A 21 11.72 -3.20 1.49
N ARG A 22 11.08 -4.36 1.29
CA ARG A 22 11.59 -5.50 0.52
C ARG A 22 10.99 -5.62 -0.88
N ILE A 23 10.20 -4.65 -1.33
CA ILE A 23 9.76 -4.55 -2.73
C ILE A 23 10.96 -4.22 -3.60
N GLU A 24 11.15 -4.90 -4.72
CA GLU A 24 12.32 -4.75 -5.59
C GLU A 24 12.21 -3.50 -6.48
N ASN A 25 11.05 -3.31 -7.12
CA ASN A 25 10.79 -2.17 -7.99
C ASN A 25 10.62 -0.89 -7.13
N ASN A 26 11.48 0.09 -7.34
CA ASN A 26 11.48 1.34 -6.56
C ASN A 26 10.16 2.13 -6.73
N GLU A 27 9.59 2.18 -7.93
CA GLU A 27 8.32 2.90 -8.18
C GLU A 27 7.16 2.21 -7.44
N VAL A 28 7.09 0.88 -7.51
CA VAL A 28 6.11 0.09 -6.73
C VAL A 28 6.31 0.32 -5.24
N ARG A 29 7.56 0.37 -4.77
CA ARG A 29 7.89 0.60 -3.36
C ARG A 29 7.41 1.98 -2.90
N GLU A 30 7.62 3.02 -3.71
CA GLU A 30 7.18 4.38 -3.43
C GLU A 30 5.65 4.49 -3.36
N ILE A 31 4.94 3.86 -4.32
CA ILE A 31 3.47 3.79 -4.31
C ILE A 31 2.99 3.14 -3.02
N ARG A 32 3.53 1.96 -2.65
CA ARG A 32 3.13 1.26 -1.41
C ARG A 32 3.43 2.09 -0.16
N TRP A 33 4.56 2.80 -0.10
CA TRP A 33 4.88 3.69 1.02
C TRP A 33 3.92 4.89 1.11
N LYS A 34 3.55 5.49 -0.02
CA LYS A 34 2.57 6.58 -0.08
C LYS A 34 1.26 6.16 0.56
N TYR A 35 0.69 5.04 0.13
CA TYR A 35 -0.62 4.58 0.63
C TYR A 35 -0.56 4.04 2.05
N TRP A 36 0.53 3.38 2.45
CA TRP A 36 0.76 3.01 3.85
C TRP A 36 0.75 4.24 4.77
N ASN A 37 1.45 5.31 4.37
CA ASN A 37 1.48 6.56 5.14
C ASN A 37 0.12 7.26 5.21
N LEU A 38 -0.65 7.25 4.11
CA LEU A 38 -2.00 7.84 4.09
C LEU A 38 -2.96 7.07 5.01
N ALA A 39 -2.96 5.74 4.92
CA ALA A 39 -3.77 4.88 5.78
C ALA A 39 -3.37 5.03 7.26
N HIS A 40 -2.07 5.08 7.55
CA HIS A 40 -1.57 5.29 8.91
C HIS A 40 -1.96 6.66 9.48
N LYS A 41 -1.93 7.72 8.66
CA LYS A 41 -2.41 9.04 9.07
C LYS A 41 -3.91 9.05 9.38
N ALA A 42 -4.72 8.44 8.50
CA ALA A 42 -6.17 8.32 8.72
C ALA A 42 -6.47 7.55 10.01
N PHE A 43 -5.71 6.48 10.29
CA PHE A 43 -5.84 5.71 11.52
C PHE A 43 -5.44 6.51 12.78
N ILE A 44 -4.33 7.27 12.73
CA ILE A 44 -3.91 8.11 13.87
C ILE A 44 -4.91 9.25 14.14
N ASP A 45 -5.65 9.70 13.13
CA ASP A 45 -6.69 10.72 13.25
C ASP A 45 -8.01 10.19 13.86
N GLU A 46 -7.96 9.04 14.54
CA GLU A 46 -9.05 8.36 15.26
C GLU A 46 -9.85 9.26 16.24
N ARG A 47 -9.33 10.44 16.60
CA ARG A 47 -10.06 11.41 17.44
C ARG A 47 -11.05 12.29 16.66
N ASN A 48 -10.93 12.36 15.33
CA ASN A 48 -11.73 13.27 14.49
C ASN A 48 -12.57 12.54 13.43
N ILE A 49 -12.41 11.23 13.27
CA ILE A 49 -13.10 10.43 12.24
C ILE A 49 -14.02 9.42 12.93
N LEU A 50 -15.29 9.36 12.54
CA LEU A 50 -16.19 8.28 13.00
C LEU A 50 -15.69 6.95 12.42
N ASP A 51 -15.76 5.85 13.18
CA ASP A 51 -15.32 4.52 12.69
C ASP A 51 -15.84 4.14 11.30
N ALA A 52 -17.10 4.50 11.00
CA ALA A 52 -17.74 4.26 9.70
C ALA A 52 -17.15 5.11 8.56
N GLU A 53 -16.56 6.25 8.88
CA GLU A 53 -15.85 7.12 7.92
C GLU A 53 -14.40 6.63 7.73
N LEU A 54 -13.76 6.11 8.79
CA LEU A 54 -12.43 5.52 8.68
C LEU A 54 -12.43 4.32 7.72
N GLY A 55 -13.43 3.44 7.82
CA GLY A 55 -13.59 2.32 6.88
C GLY A 55 -13.67 2.77 5.42
N LYS A 56 -14.50 3.77 5.12
CA LYS A 56 -14.64 4.32 3.76
C LYS A 56 -13.34 4.96 3.25
N VAL A 57 -12.66 5.74 4.08
CA VAL A 57 -11.37 6.36 3.73
C VAL A 57 -10.34 5.30 3.40
N LEU A 58 -10.25 4.22 4.20
CA LEU A 58 -9.31 3.12 3.95
C LEU A 58 -9.66 2.35 2.66
N ASP A 59 -10.95 2.14 2.37
CA ASP A 59 -11.40 1.49 1.14
C ASP A 59 -11.08 2.34 -0.10
N GLU A 60 -11.29 3.66 -0.04
CA GLU A 60 -10.95 4.60 -1.11
C GLU A 60 -9.43 4.62 -1.35
N LEU A 61 -8.63 4.69 -0.29
CA LEU A 61 -7.17 4.61 -0.39
C LEU A 61 -6.71 3.30 -1.04
N ARG A 62 -7.33 2.17 -0.68
CA ARG A 62 -7.02 0.87 -1.31
C ARG A 62 -7.38 0.89 -2.79
N LEU A 63 -8.53 1.45 -3.18
CA LEU A 63 -8.94 1.50 -4.57
C LEU A 63 -7.97 2.34 -5.42
N GLU A 64 -7.57 3.51 -4.92
CA GLU A 64 -6.61 4.38 -5.61
C GLU A 64 -5.22 3.74 -5.71
N GLU A 65 -4.77 3.05 -4.66
CA GLU A 65 -3.53 2.29 -4.69
C GLU A 65 -3.54 1.22 -5.79
N GLN A 66 -4.62 0.45 -5.89
CA GLN A 66 -4.74 -0.61 -6.90
C GLN A 66 -4.73 -0.04 -8.33
N LYS A 67 -5.28 1.17 -8.54
CA LYS A 67 -5.21 1.87 -9.82
C LYS A 67 -3.77 2.25 -10.17
N GLU A 68 -3.02 2.80 -9.22
CA GLU A 68 -1.61 3.16 -9.42
C GLU A 68 -0.69 1.94 -9.63
N LEU A 69 -1.00 0.81 -8.99
CA LEU A 69 -0.24 -0.44 -9.15
C LEU A 69 -0.59 -1.23 -10.43
N ALA A 70 -1.75 -0.96 -11.04
CA ALA A 70 -2.24 -1.72 -12.19
C ALA A 70 -1.28 -1.80 -13.40
N PRO A 71 -0.53 -0.73 -13.77
CA PRO A 71 0.47 -0.80 -14.83
C PRO A 71 1.60 -1.80 -14.53
N TYR A 72 2.06 -1.83 -13.28
CA TYR A 72 3.17 -2.67 -12.82
C TYR A 72 2.80 -4.14 -12.74
N ARG A 73 1.52 -4.47 -12.51
CA ARG A 73 1.04 -5.87 -12.53
C ARG A 73 1.04 -6.48 -13.93
N LYS A 74 0.81 -5.65 -14.96
CA LYS A 74 0.72 -6.08 -16.37
C LYS A 74 2.09 -6.20 -17.02
N MET A 75 3.07 -5.46 -16.51
CA MET A 75 4.48 -5.67 -16.77
C MET A 75 4.98 -6.78 -15.85
N LYS A 76 4.74 -8.06 -16.21
CA LYS A 76 5.59 -9.13 -15.66
C LYS A 76 7.02 -8.85 -16.16
N ILE A 77 7.79 -8.11 -15.36
CA ILE A 77 9.24 -7.95 -15.55
C ILE A 77 9.90 -9.27 -15.18
#